data_AF-A0A948SCX9-F1
#
_entry.id   AF-A0A948SCX9-F1
#
_cell.length_a   1.000
_cell.length_b   1.000
_cell.length_c   1.000
_cell.angle_alpha   90.00
_cell.angle_beta   90.00
_cell.angle_gamma   90.00
#
_symmetry.space_group_name_H-M   'P 1'
#
loop_
_entity.id
_entity.type
_entity.pdbx_description
1 polymer ?
#
loop_
_entity_poly.entity_id
_entity_poly.type
_entity_poly.pdbx_seq_one_letter_code
_entity_poly.pdbx_strand_id
1 'polypeptide(L)'
;MGKHDRIAAQIAHLEPRGGRHPCYIEYFRLFNAQEYYAAHDVLEHIWLDSEGEQYVFYKALIQFAGGFVHLQHHHREPQHRIHGKRLRPAARL
;
A
#
# COMPACT_ATOMS: atom_id res chain seq x y z
N MET A 1 11.64 16.04 -7.52
CA MET A 1 10.36 15.44 -7.96
C MET A 1 9.67 14.86 -6.73
N GLY A 2 8.44 15.26 -6.45
CA GLY A 2 7.69 14.86 -5.25
C GLY A 2 7.21 13.41 -5.29
N LYS A 3 6.71 12.88 -4.17
CA LYS A 3 6.07 11.54 -4.10
C LYS A 3 4.90 11.43 -5.08
N HIS A 4 4.03 12.45 -5.09
CA HIS A 4 2.89 12.52 -6.00
C HIS A 4 3.33 12.52 -7.47
N ASP A 5 4.35 13.31 -7.85
CA ASP A 5 4.87 13.33 -9.23
C ASP A 5 5.41 11.97 -9.67
N ARG A 6 6.12 11.25 -8.78
CA ARG A 6 6.65 9.90 -9.07
C ARG A 6 5.52 8.90 -9.30
N ILE A 7 4.49 8.94 -8.46
CA ILE A 7 3.32 8.07 -8.59
C ILE A 7 2.55 8.39 -9.88
N ALA A 8 2.33 9.68 -10.17
CA ALA A 8 1.67 10.12 -11.39
C ALA A 8 2.42 9.65 -12.64
N ALA A 9 3.75 9.79 -12.67
CA ALA A 9 4.59 9.29 -13.76
C ALA A 9 4.53 7.76 -13.89
N GLN A 10 4.51 7.04 -12.76
CA GLN A 10 4.42 5.58 -12.74
C GLN A 10 3.08 5.09 -13.31
N ILE A 11 1.96 5.74 -13.03
CA ILE A 11 0.63 5.29 -13.48
C ILE A 11 0.21 5.88 -14.84
N ALA A 12 0.97 6.83 -15.40
CA ALA A 12 0.60 7.57 -16.60
C ALA A 12 0.33 6.69 -17.84
N HIS A 13 0.88 5.47 -17.87
CA HIS A 13 0.73 4.51 -18.97
C HIS A 13 -0.37 3.47 -18.72
N LEU A 14 -1.03 3.52 -17.56
CA LEU A 14 -2.05 2.56 -17.18
C LEU A 14 -3.43 3.09 -17.56
N GLU A 15 -4.04 2.42 -18.54
CA GLU A 15 -5.42 2.71 -18.90
C GLU A 15 -6.40 2.28 -17.79
N PRO A 16 -7.41 3.10 -17.47
CA PRO A 16 -8.50 2.69 -16.59
C PRO A 16 -9.14 1.39 -17.09
N ARG A 17 -9.10 0.33 -16.29
CA ARG A 17 -9.71 -0.97 -16.64
C ARG A 17 -11.04 -1.13 -15.92
N GLY A 18 -12.13 -1.27 -16.68
CA GLY A 18 -13.46 -1.51 -16.12
C GLY A 18 -13.95 -0.38 -15.20
N GLY A 19 -13.62 0.87 -15.53
CA GLY A 19 -14.02 2.05 -14.75
C GLY A 19 -13.23 2.26 -13.46
N ARG A 20 -12.16 1.49 -13.22
CA ARG A 20 -11.33 1.61 -12.01
C ARG A 20 -10.17 2.57 -12.22
N HIS A 21 -9.83 3.31 -11.16
CA HIS A 21 -8.70 4.24 -11.17
C HIS A 21 -7.36 3.52 -11.41
N PRO A 22 -6.41 4.09 -12.17
CA PRO A 22 -5.08 3.50 -12.40
C PRO A 22 -4.34 3.11 -11.11
N CYS A 23 -4.33 3.96 -10.08
CA CYS A 23 -3.76 3.62 -8.77
C CYS A 23 -4.37 2.37 -8.12
N TYR A 24 -5.66 2.10 -8.32
CA TYR A 24 -6.30 0.90 -7.80
C TYR A 24 -5.80 -0.35 -8.52
N ILE A 25 -5.65 -0.29 -9.85
CA ILE A 25 -5.07 -1.40 -10.62
C ILE A 25 -3.60 -1.63 -10.22
N GLU A 26 -2.85 -0.53 -10.08
CA GLU A 26 -1.43 -0.57 -9.75
C GLU A 26 -1.17 -1.08 -8.33
N TYR A 27 -2.06 -0.77 -7.37
CA TYR A 27 -2.03 -1.34 -6.03
C TYR A 27 -1.95 -2.87 -6.08
N PHE A 28 -2.85 -3.54 -6.80
CA PHE A 28 -2.85 -5.00 -6.86
C PHE A 28 -1.66 -5.56 -7.63
N ARG A 29 -1.19 -4.87 -8.67
CA ARG A 29 0.02 -5.28 -9.40
C ARG A 29 1.24 -5.28 -8.46
N LEU A 30 1.44 -4.19 -7.71
CA LEU A 30 2.53 -4.03 -6.75
C LEU A 30 2.38 -5.00 -5.58
N PHE A 31 1.17 -5.13 -5.02
CA PHE A 31 0.90 -6.03 -3.91
C PHE A 31 1.22 -7.49 -4.28
N ASN A 32 0.79 -7.94 -5.46
CA ASN A 32 1.07 -9.30 -5.95
C ASN A 32 2.57 -9.53 -6.23
N ALA A 33 3.32 -8.47 -6.55
CA ALA A 33 4.77 -8.49 -6.69
C ALA A 33 5.52 -8.38 -5.33
N GLN A 34 4.80 -8.37 -4.19
CA GLN A 34 5.33 -8.18 -2.85
C GLN A 34 6.02 -6.82 -2.61
N GLU A 35 5.72 -5.83 -3.45
CA GLU A 35 6.17 -4.44 -3.32
C GLU A 35 5.22 -3.66 -2.41
N TYR A 36 5.05 -4.15 -1.17
CA TYR A 36 3.97 -3.70 -0.27
C TYR A 36 4.04 -2.22 0.09
N TYR A 37 5.24 -1.65 0.22
CA TYR A 37 5.40 -0.22 0.51
C TYR A 37 4.97 0.64 -0.69
N ALA A 38 5.33 0.22 -1.90
CA ALA A 38 4.88 0.91 -3.12
C ALA A 38 3.38 0.76 -3.34
N ALA A 39 2.82 -0.42 -3.03
CA ALA A 39 1.37 -0.66 -3.07
C ALA A 39 0.63 0.28 -2.10
N HIS A 40 1.10 0.39 -0.86
CA HIS A 40 0.58 1.36 0.12
C HIS A 40 0.58 2.79 -0.47
N ASP A 41 1.73 3.24 -0.96
CA ASP A 41 1.92 4.61 -1.43
C ASP A 41 1.07 4.96 -2.66
N VAL A 42 0.94 4.03 -3.62
CA VAL A 42 0.16 4.30 -4.85
C VAL A 42 -1.32 4.47 -4.56
N LEU A 43 -1.88 3.72 -3.60
CA LEU A 43 -3.29 3.81 -3.24
C LEU A 43 -3.57 4.99 -2.30
N GLU A 44 -2.63 5.31 -1.40
CA GLU A 44 -2.70 6.52 -0.57
C GLU A 44 -2.82 7.80 -1.42
N HIS A 45 -2.20 7.82 -2.60
CA HIS A 45 -2.25 8.94 -3.54
C HIS A 45 -3.68 9.39 -3.90
N ILE A 46 -4.63 8.47 -3.99
CA ILE A 46 -6.04 8.77 -4.34
C ILE A 46 -6.99 8.68 -3.15
N TRP A 47 -6.50 8.23 -2.00
CA TRP A 47 -7.34 7.98 -0.84
C TRP A 47 -7.85 9.27 -0.21
N LEU A 48 -7.01 10.30 -0.12
CA LEU A 48 -7.40 11.59 0.48
C LEU A 48 -8.50 12.31 -0.30
N ASP A 49 -8.63 12.01 -1.60
CA ASP A 49 -9.67 12.56 -2.48
C ASP A 49 -10.92 11.64 -2.58
N SER A 50 -10.94 10.53 -1.85
CA SER A 50 -12.07 9.59 -1.82
C SER A 50 -13.01 9.87 -0.65
N GLU A 51 -14.29 9.54 -0.82
CA GLU A 51 -15.33 9.77 0.19
C GLU A 51 -16.17 8.52 0.45
N GLY A 52 -16.95 8.53 1.53
CA GLY A 52 -17.92 7.48 1.86
C GLY A 52 -17.31 6.08 1.96
N GLU A 53 -17.98 5.10 1.35
CA GLU A 53 -17.54 3.69 1.38
C GLU A 53 -16.18 3.48 0.71
N GLN A 54 -15.86 4.26 -0.32
CA GLN A 54 -14.59 4.14 -1.03
C GLN A 54 -13.41 4.57 -0.15
N TYR A 55 -13.59 5.64 0.65
CA TYR A 55 -12.60 6.06 1.64
C TYR A 55 -12.29 4.96 2.66
N VAL A 56 -13.34 4.32 3.20
CA VAL A 56 -13.19 3.24 4.17
C VAL A 56 -12.52 2.03 3.53
N PHE A 57 -12.92 1.69 2.31
CA PHE A 57 -12.37 0.56 1.56
C PHE A 57 -10.89 0.76 1.21
N TYR A 58 -10.50 1.93 0.68
CA TYR A 58 -9.10 2.24 0.40
C TYR A 58 -8.26 2.29 1.66
N LYS A 59 -8.78 2.86 2.76
CA LYS A 59 -8.12 2.81 4.05
C LYS A 59 -7.82 1.36 4.49
N ALA A 60 -8.76 0.44 4.31
CA ALA A 60 -8.56 -0.97 4.65
C ALA A 60 -7.44 -1.61 3.80
N LEU A 61 -7.40 -1.37 2.49
CA LEU A 61 -6.34 -1.87 1.61
C LEU A 61 -4.97 -1.27 1.95
N ILE A 62 -4.91 0.03 2.23
CA ILE A 62 -3.68 0.72 2.65
C ILE A 62 -3.14 0.12 3.96
N GLN A 63 -4.00 -0.08 4.97
CA GLN A 63 -3.61 -0.74 6.23
C GLN A 63 -3.17 -2.18 6.01
N PHE A 64 -3.82 -2.90 5.11
CA PHE A 64 -3.44 -4.27 4.74
C PHE A 64 -2.03 -4.33 4.15
N ALA A 65 -1.71 -3.49 3.16
CA ALA A 65 -0.36 -3.36 2.63
C ALA A 65 0.65 -2.94 3.72
N GLY A 66 0.30 -1.99 4.58
CA GLY A 66 1.14 -1.57 5.72
C GLY A 66 1.46 -2.72 6.70
N GLY A 67 0.50 -3.60 6.96
CA GLY A 67 0.71 -4.82 7.74
C GLY A 67 1.74 -5.76 7.11
N PHE A 68 1.66 -5.95 5.80
CA PHE A 68 2.64 -6.76 5.06
C PHE A 68 4.04 -6.12 5.03
N VAL A 69 4.14 -4.79 4.92
CA VAL A 69 5.43 -4.08 5.09
C VAL A 69 6.05 -4.41 6.45
N HIS A 70 5.24 -4.42 7.51
CA HIS A 70 5.72 -4.75 8.86
C HIS A 70 6.18 -6.20 8.99
N LEU A 71 5.41 -7.15 8.43
CA LEU A 71 5.80 -8.56 8.36
C LEU A 71 7.12 -8.75 7.61
N GLN A 72 7.27 -8.10 6.45
CA GLN A 72 8.46 -8.20 5.60
C GLN A 72 9.71 -7.66 6.32
N HIS A 73 9.60 -6.51 7.00
CA HIS A 73 10.69 -5.96 7.79
C HIS A 73 11.05 -6.83 8.99
N HIS A 74 10.05 -7.35 9.71
CA HIS A 74 10.32 -8.27 10.82
C HIS A 74 11.03 -9.53 10.34
N HIS A 75 10.60 -10.10 9.20
CA HIS A 75 11.23 -11.30 8.66
C HIS A 75 12.71 -11.07 8.29
N ARG A 76 13.02 -9.94 7.66
CA ARG A 76 14.41 -9.57 7.30
C ARG A 76 15.27 -9.24 8.52
N GLU A 77 14.71 -8.56 9.51
CA GLU A 77 15.46 -8.02 10.64
C GLU A 77 14.75 -8.30 11.99
N PRO A 78 14.63 -9.57 12.40
CA PRO A 78 13.83 -9.95 13.56
C PRO A 78 14.40 -9.42 14.88
N GLN A 79 15.71 -9.17 14.95
CA GLN A 79 16.37 -8.62 16.14
C GLN A 79 16.45 -7.08 16.14
N HIS A 80 16.05 -6.42 15.05
CA HIS A 80 16.13 -4.96 14.98
C HIS A 80 15.19 -4.32 15.99
N ARG A 81 15.68 -3.32 16.73
CA ARG A 81 14.98 -2.66 17.84
C ARG A 81 13.56 -2.20 17.48
N ILE A 82 13.34 -1.77 16.25
CA ILE A 82 12.05 -1.30 15.74
C ILE A 82 11.28 -2.43 15.05
N HIS A 83 11.90 -3.15 14.11
CA HIS A 83 11.19 -4.10 13.24
C HIS A 83 10.81 -5.40 13.99
N GLY A 84 11.68 -5.88 14.89
CA GLY A 84 11.42 -7.04 15.73
C GLY A 84 10.21 -6.90 16.66
N LYS A 85 9.77 -5.66 16.97
CA LYS A 85 8.60 -5.42 17.83
C LYS A 85 7.28 -5.32 17.06
N ARG A 86 7.31 -5.22 15.72
CA ARG A 86 6.12 -4.91 14.90
C ARG A 86 5.09 -6.03 14.83
N LEU A 87 5.44 -7.26 15.19
CA LEU A 87 4.49 -8.38 15.22
C LEU A 87 3.67 -8.47 16.51
N ARG A 88 4.02 -7.75 17.58
CA ARG A 88 3.31 -7.88 18.86
C ARG A 88 1.79 -7.68 18.79
N PRO A 89 1.24 -6.75 17.99
CA PRO A 89 -0.21 -6.61 17.85
C PRO A 89 -0.87 -7.81 17.17
N ALA A 90 -0.19 -8.43 16.20
CA ALA A 90 -0.70 -9.58 15.44
C ALA A 90 -0.41 -10.94 16.10
N ALA A 91 0.60 -11.01 16.99
CA ALA A 91 0.98 -12.23 17.71
C ALA A 91 -0.05 -12.71 18.76
N ARG A 92 -1.20 -12.03 18.88
CA ARG A 92 -2.31 -12.37 19.78
C ARG A 92 -3.58 -12.82 19.03
N LEU A 93 -3.55 -12.82 17.69
CA LEU A 93 -4.59 -13.37 16.83
C LEU A 93 -4.31 -14.86 16.59
#